data_AF-A0A432K226-F1
#
_entry.id   AF-A0A432K226-F1
#
_cell.length_a   1.000
_cell.length_b   1.000
_cell.length_c   1.000
_cell.angle_alpha   90.00
_cell.angle_beta   90.00
_cell.angle_gamma   90.00
#
_symmetry.space_group_name_H-M   'P 1'
#
loop_
_entity.id
_entity.type
_entity.pdbx_description
1 polymer ?
#
loop_
_entity_poly.entity_id
_entity_poly.type
_entity_poly.pdbx_seq_one_letter_code
_entity_poly.pdbx_strand_id
1 'polypeptide(L)' 'ELFYSALREKYPNLTPNEVRLSALIRLDLSSKEIASILNISSKSVEMNRYRLRKKMQLSSSVNLSEFIRSI' A
#
# COMPACT_ATOMS: atom_id res chain seq x y z
N GLU A 1 1.40 -5.27 15.21
CA GLU A 1 1.39 -3.85 15.61
C GLU A 1 2.60 -3.06 15.09
N LEU A 2 3.81 -3.62 15.11
CA LEU A 2 5.04 -2.92 14.70
C LEU A 2 5.02 -2.35 13.27
N PHE A 3 4.42 -3.04 12.29
CA PHE A 3 4.35 -2.56 10.91
C PHE A 3 3.65 -1.20 10.78
N TYR A 4 2.52 -1.01 11.47
CA TYR A 4 1.77 0.24 11.39
C TYR A 4 2.55 1.41 11.99
N SER A 5 3.27 1.17 13.08
CA SER A 5 4.14 2.16 13.71
C SER A 5 5.33 2.51 12.81
N ALA A 6 6.04 1.52 12.28
CA ALA A 6 7.18 1.72 11.38
C ALA A 6 6.77 2.44 10.08
N LEU A 7 5.60 2.10 9.54
CA LEU A 7 5.06 2.74 8.34
C LEU A 7 4.67 4.20 8.61
N ARG A 8 4.05 4.49 9.77
CA ARG A 8 3.70 5.87 10.17
C ARG A 8 4.92 6.71 10.49
N GLU A 9 5.98 6.10 11.03
CA GLU A 9 7.24 6.78 11.32
C GLU A 9 8.00 7.13 10.05
N LYS A 10 8.12 6.18 9.10
CA LYS A 10 8.74 6.45 7.79
C LYS A 10 7.89 7.35 6.90
N TYR A 11 6.57 7.21 6.96
CA TYR A 11 5.63 7.88 6.06
C TYR A 11 4.44 8.48 6.81
N PRO A 12 4.65 9.55 7.60
CA PRO A 12 3.60 10.18 8.40
C PRO A 12 2.49 10.83 7.55
N ASN A 13 2.76 11.08 6.27
CA ASN A 13 1.81 11.68 5.32
C ASN A 13 0.86 10.67 4.66
N LEU A 14 0.89 9.40 5.07
CA LEU A 14 -0.05 8.39 4.59
C LEU A 14 -1.40 8.56 5.29
N THR A 15 -2.44 8.54 4.48
CA THR A 15 -3.83 8.52 4.95
C THR A 15 -4.15 7.15 5.56
N PRO A 16 -5.17 7.06 6.45
CA PRO A 16 -5.60 5.78 7.01
C PRO A 16 -5.95 4.72 5.94
N ASN A 17 -6.49 5.15 4.80
CA ASN A 17 -6.78 4.24 3.67
C ASN A 17 -5.52 3.72 2.99
N GLU A 18 -4.48 4.56 2.83
CA GLU A 18 -3.19 4.12 2.28
C GLU A 18 -2.47 3.17 3.23
N VAL A 19 -2.56 3.41 4.55
CA VAL A 19 -2.05 2.51 5.58
C VAL A 19 -2.78 1.17 5.52
N ARG A 20 -4.11 1.16 5.43
CA ARG A 20 -4.88 -0.10 5.23
C ARG A 20 -4.48 -0.80 3.94
N LEU A 21 -4.36 -0.07 2.83
CA LEU A 21 -3.94 -0.63 1.55
C LEU A 21 -2.58 -1.31 1.67
N SER A 22 -1.60 -0.67 2.31
CA SER A 22 -0.27 -1.26 2.51
C SER A 22 -0.33 -2.55 3.34
N ALA A 23 -1.19 -2.64 4.36
CA ALA A 23 -1.37 -3.87 5.11
C ALA A 23 -1.96 -4.98 4.22
N LEU A 24 -2.94 -4.68 3.38
CA LEU A 24 -3.50 -5.65 2.43
C LEU A 24 -2.47 -6.11 1.39
N ILE A 25 -1.62 -5.20 0.91
CA ILE A 25 -0.50 -5.52 0.00
C ILE A 25 0.53 -6.41 0.70
N ARG A 26 0.82 -6.16 1.98
CA ARG A 26 1.73 -6.98 2.80
C ARG A 26 1.24 -8.43 2.91
N LEU A 27 -0.07 -8.62 2.96
CA LEU A 27 -0.73 -9.93 3.00
C LEU A 27 -0.75 -10.66 1.64
N ASP A 28 -0.07 -10.12 0.64
CA ASP A 28 -0.03 -10.65 -0.74
C ASP A 28 -1.37 -10.71 -1.47
N LEU A 29 -2.33 -9.89 -1.03
CA LEU A 29 -3.62 -9.86 -1.69
C LEU A 29 -3.51 -9.24 -3.07
N SER A 30 -4.17 -9.87 -4.03
CA SER A 30 -4.28 -9.37 -5.39
C SER A 30 -5.09 -8.07 -5.44
N SER A 31 -4.89 -7.26 -6.49
CA SER A 31 -5.68 -6.04 -6.68
C SER A 31 -7.19 -6.29 -6.71
N LYS A 32 -7.64 -7.51 -7.11
CA LYS A 32 -9.06 -7.90 -7.11
C LYS A 32 -9.58 -8.16 -5.71
N GLU A 33 -8.82 -8.87 -4.88
CA GLU A 33 -9.19 -9.12 -3.47
C GLU A 33 -9.21 -7.82 -2.68
N ILE A 34 -8.19 -6.98 -2.86
CA ILE A 34 -8.12 -5.64 -2.26
C ILE A 34 -9.34 -4.79 -2.68
N ALA A 35 -9.70 -4.81 -3.96
CA ALA A 35 -10.86 -4.10 -4.48
C ALA A 35 -12.15 -4.56 -3.80
N SER A 36 -12.33 -5.87 -3.63
CA SER A 36 -13.49 -6.44 -2.94
C SER A 36 -13.53 -6.04 -1.45
N ILE A 37 -12.40 -6.12 -0.75
CA ILE A 37 -12.31 -5.78 0.68
C ILE A 37 -12.56 -4.28 0.93
N LEU A 38 -12.01 -3.42 0.07
CA LEU A 38 -12.17 -1.97 0.17
C LEU A 38 -13.47 -1.47 -0.47
N ASN A 39 -14.26 -2.36 -1.07
CA ASN A 39 -15.48 -2.07 -1.81
C ASN A 39 -15.29 -0.96 -2.88
N ILE A 40 -14.19 -1.07 -3.64
CA ILE A 40 -13.83 -0.16 -4.74
C ILE A 40 -13.53 -0.97 -6.01
N SER A 41 -13.36 -0.29 -7.14
CA SER A 41 -12.93 -0.95 -8.38
C SER A 41 -11.44 -1.31 -8.35
N SER A 42 -11.05 -2.34 -9.12
CA SER A 42 -9.64 -2.69 -9.33
C SER A 42 -8.82 -1.52 -9.88
N LYS A 43 -9.42 -0.70 -10.76
CA LYS A 43 -8.81 0.53 -11.29
C LYS A 43 -8.51 1.54 -10.18
N SER A 44 -9.41 1.69 -9.20
CA SER A 44 -9.15 2.53 -8.03
C SER A 44 -8.00 1.98 -7.17
N VAL A 45 -7.87 0.66 -7.05
CA VAL A 45 -6.73 0.03 -6.36
C VAL A 45 -5.41 0.35 -7.07
N GLU A 46 -5.37 0.24 -8.40
CA GLU A 46 -4.18 0.59 -9.19
C GLU A 46 -3.77 2.05 -9.01
N MET A 47 -4.74 2.97 -9.07
CA MET A 47 -4.49 4.40 -8.81
C MET A 47 -3.97 4.64 -7.40
N ASN A 48 -4.51 3.95 -6.40
CA ASN A 48 -4.02 4.06 -5.02
C ASN A 48 -2.61 3.48 -4.87
N ARG A 49 -2.29 2.35 -5.52
CA ARG A 49 -0.91 1.81 -5.56
C ARG A 49 0.07 2.79 -6.20
N TYR A 50 -0.33 3.44 -7.28
CA TYR A 50 0.49 4.46 -7.94
C TYR A 50 0.75 5.66 -7.03
N ARG A 51 -0.30 6.18 -6.37
CA ARG A 51 -0.18 7.28 -5.40
C ARG A 51 0.69 6.89 -4.21
N LEU A 52 0.49 5.69 -3.66
CA LEU A 52 1.28 5.15 -2.56
C LEU A 52 2.76 5.09 -2.93
N ARG A 53 3.07 4.56 -4.12
CA ARG A 53 4.43 4.51 -4.66
C ARG A 53 5.07 5.90 -4.74
N LYS A 54 4.35 6.90 -5.24
CA LYS A 54 4.83 8.28 -5.31
C LYS A 54 5.08 8.89 -3.93
N LYS A 55 4.17 8.67 -2.97
CA LYS A 55 4.34 9.15 -1.59
C LYS A 55 5.53 8.49 -0.89
N MET A 56 5.78 7.23 -1.19
CA MET A 56 6.93 6.48 -0.68
C MET A 56 8.23 6.75 -1.45
N GLN A 57 8.18 7.59 -2.49
CA GLN A 57 9.30 7.96 -3.35
C GLN A 57 10.00 6.74 -3.99
N LEU A 58 9.23 5.70 -4.32
CA LEU A 58 9.79 4.46 -4.89
C LEU A 58 9.98 4.57 -6.40
N SER A 59 11.22 4.36 -6.86
CA SER A 59 11.56 4.25 -8.29
C SER A 59 10.82 3.10 -8.95
N SER A 60 10.49 3.23 -10.25
CA SER A 60 9.78 2.28 -11.14
C SER A 60 10.29 0.83 -11.07
N SER A 61 11.56 0.65 -10.77
CA SER A 61 12.23 -0.65 -10.65
C SER A 61 11.89 -1.41 -9.36
N VAL A 62 11.39 -0.72 -8.33
CA VAL A 62 11.09 -1.33 -7.03
C VAL A 62 9.71 -1.99 -7.05
N ASN A 63 9.62 -3.24 -6.63
CA ASN A 63 8.32 -3.88 -6.42
C ASN A 63 7.68 -3.34 -5.13
N LEU A 64 6.54 -2.66 -5.26
CA LEU A 64 5.81 -2.09 -4.11
C LEU A 64 5.45 -3.18 -3.09
N SER A 65 5.03 -4.37 -3.54
CA SER A 65 4.63 -5.45 -2.64
C SER A 65 5.82 -6.00 -1.84
N GLU A 66 6.97 -6.20 -2.48
CA GLU A 66 8.20 -6.63 -1.77
C GLU A 66 8.70 -5.56 -0.81
N PHE A 67 8.69 -4.29 -1.22
CA PHE A 67 9.07 -3.17 -0.38
C PHE A 67 8.21 -3.09 0.89
N ILE A 68 6.89 -3.21 0.75
CA ILE A 68 5.96 -3.20 1.88
C ILE A 68 6.18 -4.39 2.81
N ARG A 69 6.58 -5.55 2.28
CA ARG A 69 6.91 -6.73 3.11
C ARG A 69 8.22 -6.57 3.88
N SER A 70 9.17 -5.79 3.38
CA SER A 70 10.47 -5.55 4.03
C SER A 70 10.45 -4.47 5.10
N ILE A 71 9.35 -3.72 5.23
CA ILE A 71 9.07 -2.81 6.36
C ILE A 71 8.68 -3.62 7.60
#